data_AF-A0A950HJ54-F1
#
_entry.id   AF-A0A950HJ54-F1
#
_cell.length_a   1.000
_cell.length_b   1.000
_cell.length_c   1.000
_cell.angle_alpha   90.00
_cell.angle_beta   90.00
_cell.angle_gamma   90.00
#
_symmetry.space_group_name_H-M   'P 1'
#
loop_
_entity.id
_entity.type
_entity.pdbx_description
1 polymer ?
#
loop_
_entity_poly.entity_id
_entity_poly.type
_entity_poly.pdbx_seq_one_letter_code
_entity_poly.pdbx_strand_id
1 'polypeptide(L)'
;MAIEPIKFLCGQTAELLKRGRERSKETADEATAQVDTPPLEGQLEPLRPYPEVLEELKPRLRELRGLLHDYVDGIEEIDPANTDLLKTADALRQALEAIYGQRITFRSEQRSISGPVVKGTLDVRVVAGAAAAVRARAVTGSSSLLGEVHADEAKAGGEIRGVDIGEVGGV
;
A
#
# COMPACT_ATOMS: atom_id res chain seq x y z
N MET A 1 17.66 -3.15 7.00
CA MET A 1 16.48 -2.35 7.40
C MET A 1 16.62 -2.02 8.88
N ALA A 2 16.30 -0.78 9.29
CA ALA A 2 16.40 -0.36 10.69
C ALA A 2 15.17 -0.82 11.52
N ILE A 3 15.22 -0.66 12.85
CA ILE A 3 14.15 -1.10 13.76
C ILE A 3 12.90 -0.21 13.69
N GLU A 4 13.10 1.08 13.40
CA GLU A 4 12.04 2.09 13.38
C GLU A 4 10.97 1.81 12.31
N PRO A 5 11.33 1.42 11.06
CA PRO A 5 10.39 0.87 10.08
C PRO A 5 9.50 -0.25 10.61
N ILE A 6 10.07 -1.26 11.27
CA ILE A 6 9.32 -2.42 11.78
C ILE A 6 8.34 -2.00 12.87
N LYS A 7 8.79 -1.15 13.80
CA LYS A 7 7.95 -0.59 14.86
C LYS A 7 6.77 0.20 14.30
N PHE A 8 7.02 1.03 13.28
CA PHE A 8 5.97 1.76 12.59
C PHE A 8 4.92 0.83 11.98
N LEU A 9 5.34 -0.19 11.21
CA LEU A 9 4.42 -1.15 10.57
C LEU A 9 3.60 -1.92 11.62
N CYS A 10 4.22 -2.36 12.71
CA CYS A 10 3.54 -3.06 13.80
C CYS A 10 2.56 -2.13 14.55
N GLY A 11 2.92 -0.86 14.73
CA GLY A 11 2.06 0.17 15.32
C GLY A 11 0.81 0.43 14.48
N GLN A 12 0.97 0.66 13.17
CA GLN A 12 -0.15 0.83 12.23
C GLN A 12 -1.10 -0.39 12.24
N THR A 13 -0.51 -1.58 12.27
CA THR A 13 -1.28 -2.83 12.34
C THR A 13 -2.07 -2.95 13.64
N ALA A 14 -1.47 -2.60 14.78
CA ALA A 14 -2.15 -2.60 16.07
C ALA A 14 -3.36 -1.66 16.08
N GLU A 15 -3.20 -0.44 15.54
CA GLU A 15 -4.28 0.54 15.43
C GLU A 15 -5.43 0.05 14.53
N LEU A 16 -5.14 -0.54 13.37
CA LEU A 16 -6.17 -1.13 12.50
C LEU A 16 -6.95 -2.24 13.20
N LEU A 17 -6.24 -3.14 13.89
CA LEU A 17 -6.85 -4.26 14.59
C LEU A 17 -7.67 -3.80 15.81
N LYS A 18 -7.25 -2.75 16.50
CA LYS A 18 -7.97 -2.12 17.61
C LYS A 18 -9.27 -1.47 17.13
N ARG A 19 -9.18 -0.63 16.09
CA ARG A 19 -10.35 0.02 15.47
C ARG A 19 -11.37 -0.97 14.92
N GLY A 20 -10.91 -2.08 14.35
CA GLY A 20 -11.80 -3.15 13.89
C GLY A 20 -12.58 -3.84 15.02
N ARG A 21 -12.03 -3.89 16.26
CA ARG A 21 -12.75 -4.38 17.44
C ARG A 21 -13.75 -3.36 17.97
N GLU A 22 -13.37 -2.08 18.00
CA GLU A 22 -14.22 -0.99 18.50
C GLU A 22 -15.41 -0.70 17.56
N ARG A 23 -15.22 -0.81 16.23
CA ARG A 23 -16.33 -0.73 15.26
C ARG A 23 -17.41 -1.81 15.45
N SER A 24 -17.05 -2.97 16.01
CA SER A 24 -18.02 -4.02 16.37
C SER A 24 -18.80 -3.71 17.66
N LYS A 25 -18.51 -2.59 18.35
CA LYS A 25 -19.08 -2.22 19.66
C LYS A 25 -19.72 -0.81 19.71
N GLU A 26 -20.01 -0.19 18.57
CA GLU A 26 -20.75 1.08 18.43
C GLU A 26 -19.94 2.39 18.68
N THR A 27 -20.11 3.33 17.74
CA THR A 27 -19.65 4.74 17.57
C THR A 27 -18.18 5.10 17.87
N ALA A 28 -17.36 5.24 16.82
CA ALA A 28 -15.96 5.62 16.92
C ALA A 28 -15.72 7.11 16.63
N ASP A 29 -15.16 7.80 17.63
CA ASP A 29 -14.54 9.11 17.57
C ASP A 29 -13.21 9.01 16.79
N GLU A 30 -12.95 9.96 15.89
CA GLU A 30 -11.78 9.98 15.01
C GLU A 30 -10.52 10.44 15.77
N ALA A 31 -9.89 9.53 16.52
CA ALA A 31 -8.54 9.74 17.03
C ALA A 31 -7.52 8.96 16.18
N THR A 32 -6.80 9.66 15.30
CA THR A 32 -5.54 9.20 14.73
C THR A 32 -4.48 9.21 15.82
N ALA A 33 -4.13 8.04 16.36
CA ALA A 33 -2.92 7.90 17.15
C ALA A 33 -1.72 8.33 16.29
N GLN A 34 -1.03 9.38 16.71
CA GLN A 34 0.27 9.80 16.16
C GLN A 34 1.29 8.73 16.53
N VAL A 35 1.42 7.71 15.68
CA VAL A 35 2.62 6.87 15.67
C VAL A 35 3.71 7.71 15.03
N ASP A 36 4.84 7.90 15.72
CA ASP A 36 6.02 8.56 15.14
C ASP A 36 6.35 7.90 13.81
N THR A 37 6.16 8.65 12.73
CA THR A 37 6.37 8.16 11.38
C THR A 37 7.88 8.26 11.10
N PRO A 38 8.57 7.14 10.86
CA PRO A 38 9.99 7.18 10.53
C PRO A 38 10.20 7.96 9.23
N PRO A 39 11.42 8.43 8.94
CA PRO A 39 11.68 9.18 7.73
C PRO A 39 11.27 8.38 6.49
N LEU A 40 10.30 8.91 5.74
CA LEU A 40 9.85 8.35 4.47
C LEU A 40 10.56 9.03 3.30
N GLU A 41 10.66 8.29 2.20
CA GLU A 41 10.92 8.87 0.89
C GLU A 41 9.56 9.21 0.26
N GLY A 42 9.28 10.49 -0.02
CA GLY A 42 7.95 10.97 -0.43
C GLY A 42 7.03 11.32 0.74
N GLN A 43 5.72 11.39 0.48
CA GLN A 43 4.73 11.81 1.48
C GLN A 43 3.48 10.93 1.42
N LEU A 44 3.00 10.50 2.59
CA LEU A 44 1.72 9.81 2.71
C LEU A 44 0.58 10.82 2.78
N GLU A 45 -0.50 10.54 2.08
CA GLU A 45 -1.79 11.16 2.35
C GLU A 45 -2.40 10.56 3.63
N PRO A 46 -3.40 11.22 4.25
CA PRO A 46 -4.07 10.67 5.42
C PRO A 46 -4.49 9.20 5.21
N LEU A 47 -3.99 8.31 6.07
CA LEU A 47 -4.18 6.87 5.94
C LEU A 47 -5.65 6.49 6.20
N ARG A 48 -6.39 6.21 5.13
CA ARG A 48 -7.78 5.75 5.17
C ARG A 48 -7.84 4.29 4.71
N PRO A 49 -8.17 3.33 5.59
CA PRO A 49 -8.19 1.92 5.21
C PRO A 49 -9.41 1.59 4.34
N TYR A 50 -9.20 0.82 3.27
CA TYR A 50 -10.27 0.17 2.52
C TYR A 50 -10.89 -0.94 3.37
N PRO A 51 -12.16 -0.82 3.78
CA PRO A 51 -12.75 -1.72 4.79
C PRO A 51 -12.85 -3.17 4.30
N GLU A 52 -13.16 -3.38 3.02
CA GLU A 52 -13.23 -4.70 2.40
C GLU A 52 -11.86 -5.41 2.40
N VAL A 53 -10.80 -4.72 1.99
CA VAL A 53 -9.43 -5.26 1.97
C VAL A 53 -8.94 -5.51 3.39
N LEU A 54 -9.27 -4.62 4.34
CA LEU A 54 -8.91 -4.79 5.74
C LEU A 54 -9.53 -6.06 6.35
N GLU A 55 -10.81 -6.33 6.12
CA GLU A 55 -11.45 -7.52 6.67
C GLU A 55 -10.88 -8.81 6.07
N GLU A 56 -10.56 -8.81 4.77
CA GLU A 56 -9.90 -9.93 4.10
C GLU A 56 -8.50 -10.19 4.66
N LEU A 57 -7.67 -9.15 4.82
CA LEU A 57 -6.28 -9.29 5.24
C LEU A 57 -6.11 -9.35 6.78
N LYS A 58 -7.17 -9.18 7.55
CA LYS A 58 -7.16 -9.15 9.03
C LYS A 58 -6.50 -10.38 9.67
N PRO A 59 -6.74 -11.63 9.24
CA PRO A 59 -6.08 -12.79 9.83
C PRO A 59 -4.57 -12.75 9.56
N ARG A 60 -4.17 -12.38 8.34
CA ARG A 60 -2.78 -12.29 7.92
C ARG A 60 -2.02 -11.19 8.67
N LEU A 61 -2.65 -10.04 8.91
CA LEU A 61 -2.08 -8.98 9.73
C LEU A 61 -1.77 -9.44 11.16
N ARG A 62 -2.65 -10.25 11.77
CA ARG A 62 -2.42 -10.77 13.13
C ARG A 62 -1.23 -11.72 13.17
N GLU A 63 -1.15 -12.61 12.20
CA GLU A 63 -0.05 -13.57 12.07
C GLU A 63 1.29 -12.84 11.90
N LEU A 64 1.38 -11.95 10.91
CA LEU A 64 2.60 -11.19 10.62
C LEU A 64 3.04 -10.31 11.80
N ARG A 65 2.09 -9.66 12.48
CA ARG A 65 2.40 -8.90 13.70
C ARG A 65 2.90 -9.79 14.84
N GLY A 66 2.33 -10.99 14.99
CA GLY A 66 2.77 -11.95 16.00
C GLY A 66 4.22 -12.39 15.79
N LEU A 67 4.61 -12.62 14.54
CA LEU A 67 5.99 -12.98 14.17
C LEU A 67 7.02 -11.86 14.40
N LEU A 68 6.57 -10.60 14.49
CA LEU A 68 7.44 -9.43 14.67
C LEU A 68 7.47 -8.91 16.11
N HIS A 69 6.65 -9.48 17.01
CA HIS A 69 6.45 -8.92 18.35
C HIS A 69 7.72 -8.92 19.21
N ASP A 70 8.47 -10.02 19.19
CA ASP A 70 9.67 -10.19 20.02
C ASP A 70 10.77 -9.18 19.64
N TYR A 71 10.85 -8.82 18.36
CA TYR A 71 11.78 -7.78 17.86
C TYR A 71 11.33 -6.37 18.25
N VAL A 72 10.03 -6.11 18.21
CA VAL A 72 9.47 -4.79 18.58
C VAL A 72 9.63 -4.52 20.07
N ASP A 73 9.43 -5.55 20.90
CA ASP A 73 9.57 -5.49 22.35
C ASP A 73 11.04 -5.56 22.82
N GLY A 74 11.98 -5.77 21.89
CA GLY A 74 13.42 -5.81 22.16
C GLY A 74 13.89 -7.08 22.87
N ILE A 75 13.09 -8.15 22.79
CA ILE A 75 13.42 -9.48 23.31
C ILE A 75 14.42 -10.16 22.37
N GLU A 76 14.17 -10.07 21.06
CA GLU A 76 15.12 -10.51 20.02
C GLU A 76 15.84 -9.32 19.38
N GLU A 77 17.13 -9.48 19.12
CA GLU A 77 17.94 -8.48 18.42
C GLU A 77 17.67 -8.52 16.91
N ILE A 78 17.65 -7.34 16.28
CA ILE A 78 17.44 -7.24 14.83
C ILE A 78 18.76 -7.45 14.11
N ASP A 79 18.90 -8.62 13.51
CA ASP A 79 19.97 -8.92 12.56
C ASP A 79 19.55 -8.52 11.13
N PRO A 80 20.24 -7.58 10.47
CA PRO A 80 19.97 -7.24 9.07
C PRO A 80 20.26 -8.38 8.09
N ALA A 81 20.96 -9.45 8.49
CA ALA A 81 21.13 -10.67 7.71
C ALA A 81 19.99 -11.69 7.92
N ASN A 82 19.09 -11.47 8.88
CA ASN A 82 17.92 -12.33 9.09
C ASN A 82 16.89 -12.12 7.96
N THR A 83 17.00 -12.96 6.93
CA THR A 83 16.14 -12.84 5.76
C THR A 83 14.66 -13.09 6.04
N ASP A 84 14.34 -13.89 7.06
CA ASP A 84 12.94 -14.21 7.38
C ASP A 84 12.27 -13.07 8.14
N LEU A 85 13.00 -12.38 9.01
CA LEU A 85 12.57 -11.10 9.59
C LEU A 85 12.29 -10.07 8.50
N LEU A 86 13.22 -9.88 7.57
CA LEU A 86 13.07 -8.93 6.47
C LEU A 86 11.86 -9.27 5.59
N LYS A 87 11.67 -10.54 5.22
CA LYS A 87 10.49 -10.98 4.44
C LYS A 87 9.18 -10.77 5.20
N THR A 88 9.18 -11.01 6.51
CA THR A 88 7.97 -10.84 7.33
C THR A 88 7.59 -9.38 7.45
N ALA A 89 8.56 -8.50 7.68
CA ALA A 89 8.34 -7.05 7.69
C ALA A 89 7.89 -6.55 6.31
N ASP A 90 8.49 -7.05 5.23
CA ASP A 90 8.10 -6.72 3.86
C ASP A 90 6.67 -7.15 3.55
N ALA A 91 6.28 -8.36 3.95
CA ALA A 91 4.92 -8.87 3.81
C ALA A 91 3.92 -8.03 4.62
N LEU A 92 4.28 -7.60 5.84
CA LEU A 92 3.43 -6.72 6.65
C LEU A 92 3.25 -5.36 5.98
N ARG A 93 4.34 -4.80 5.45
CA ARG A 93 4.32 -3.55 4.69
C ARG A 93 3.42 -3.66 3.46
N GLN A 94 3.54 -4.72 2.66
CA GLN A 94 2.69 -4.96 1.50
C GLN A 94 1.20 -5.06 1.87
N ALA A 95 0.87 -5.75 2.97
CA ALA A 95 -0.50 -5.83 3.46
C ALA A 95 -1.05 -4.45 3.86
N LEU A 96 -0.26 -3.63 4.55
CA LEU A 96 -0.65 -2.25 4.89
C LEU A 96 -0.79 -1.37 3.66
N GLU A 97 0.12 -1.47 2.68
CA GLU A 97 0.03 -0.74 1.41
C GLU A 97 -1.26 -1.10 0.65
N ALA A 98 -1.64 -2.38 0.63
CA ALA A 98 -2.89 -2.83 0.01
C ALA A 98 -4.12 -2.28 0.74
N ILE A 99 -4.12 -2.28 2.08
CA ILE A 99 -5.22 -1.76 2.89
C ILE A 99 -5.38 -0.24 2.73
N TYR A 100 -4.27 0.50 2.65
CA TYR A 100 -4.32 1.96 2.57
C TYR A 100 -4.34 2.52 1.15
N GLY A 101 -4.04 1.71 0.13
CA GLY A 101 -3.89 2.18 -1.24
C GLY A 101 -2.72 3.13 -1.45
N GLN A 102 -1.73 3.07 -0.56
CA GLN A 102 -0.58 3.97 -0.58
C GLN A 102 0.70 3.16 -0.45
N ARG A 103 1.72 3.54 -1.21
CA ARG A 103 3.08 3.04 -1.08
C ARG A 103 3.68 3.57 0.22
N ILE A 104 4.34 2.70 0.97
CA ILE A 104 5.13 3.04 2.15
C ILE A 104 6.58 2.70 1.82
N THR A 105 7.40 3.73 1.63
CA THR A 105 8.81 3.62 1.30
C THR A 105 9.62 4.39 2.32
N PHE A 106 10.45 3.68 3.08
CA PHE A 106 11.31 4.29 4.08
C PHE A 106 12.53 4.93 3.39
N ARG A 107 13.07 5.99 3.99
CA ARG A 107 14.30 6.63 3.49
C ARG A 107 15.41 5.60 3.38
N SER A 108 16.23 5.69 2.33
CA SER A 108 17.29 4.74 1.92
C SER A 108 16.84 3.45 1.23
N GLU A 109 15.53 3.22 1.06
CA GLU A 109 15.03 2.12 0.23
C GLU A 109 15.09 2.48 -1.27
N GLN A 110 15.56 1.56 -2.10
CA GLN A 110 15.50 1.69 -3.56
C GLN A 110 14.13 1.24 -4.08
N ARG A 111 13.08 2.02 -3.79
CA ARG A 111 11.69 1.74 -4.19
C ARG A 111 11.03 3.03 -4.68
N SER A 112 9.90 2.89 -5.38
CA SER A 112 9.07 4.06 -5.73
C SER A 112 8.71 4.85 -4.48
N ILE A 113 8.68 6.17 -4.59
CA ILE A 113 8.39 7.07 -3.47
C ILE A 113 7.03 6.75 -2.82
N SER A 114 6.91 7.05 -1.52
CA SER A 114 5.68 6.91 -0.76
C SER A 114 4.59 7.83 -1.31
N GLY A 115 3.34 7.37 -1.22
CA GLY A 115 2.17 8.12 -1.66
C GLY A 115 1.10 7.24 -2.31
N PRO A 116 0.00 7.82 -2.81
CA PRO A 116 -1.11 7.10 -3.42
C PRO A 116 -0.69 6.19 -4.57
N VAL A 117 -1.31 5.01 -4.64
CA VAL A 117 -1.16 4.06 -5.75
C VAL A 117 -2.52 3.82 -6.38
N VAL A 118 -2.61 4.11 -7.68
CA VAL A 118 -3.78 3.77 -8.50
C VAL A 118 -3.38 2.65 -9.43
N LYS A 119 -3.98 1.48 -9.22
CA LYS A 119 -3.83 0.31 -10.08
C LYS A 119 -5.12 0.07 -10.86
N GLY A 120 -5.01 -0.02 -12.18
CA GLY A 120 -6.08 -0.46 -13.06
C GLY A 120 -5.65 -1.71 -13.81
N THR A 121 -6.56 -2.66 -13.94
CA THR A 121 -6.37 -3.86 -14.76
C THR A 121 -7.49 -3.95 -15.78
N LEU A 122 -7.14 -4.09 -17.05
CA LEU A 122 -8.08 -4.27 -18.14
C LEU A 122 -7.85 -5.65 -18.76
N ASP A 123 -8.83 -6.53 -18.68
CA ASP A 123 -8.82 -7.84 -19.34
C ASP A 123 -9.94 -7.87 -20.38
N VAL A 124 -9.57 -7.88 -21.66
CA VAL A 124 -10.50 -7.73 -22.79
C VAL A 124 -10.12 -8.62 -23.96
N ARG A 125 -11.03 -9.47 -24.43
CA ARG A 125 -10.74 -10.33 -25.59
C ARG A 125 -10.48 -9.53 -26.87
N VAL A 126 -11.35 -8.58 -27.20
CA VAL A 126 -11.27 -7.83 -28.46
C VAL A 126 -11.49 -6.35 -28.22
N VAL A 127 -10.57 -5.52 -28.72
CA VAL A 127 -10.69 -4.06 -28.69
C VAL A 127 -10.91 -3.54 -30.11
N ALA A 128 -12.08 -2.95 -30.35
CA ALA A 128 -12.44 -2.34 -31.64
C ALA A 128 -12.47 -0.80 -31.63
N GLY A 129 -12.12 -0.19 -30.48
CA GLY A 129 -12.06 1.26 -30.27
C GLY A 129 -10.97 1.60 -29.26
N ALA A 130 -11.09 2.69 -28.51
CA ALA A 130 -10.10 3.04 -27.49
C ALA A 130 -10.40 2.40 -26.13
N ALA A 131 -9.40 1.78 -25.51
CA ALA A 131 -9.48 1.23 -24.16
C ALA A 131 -8.24 1.59 -23.34
N ALA A 132 -8.43 1.91 -22.06
CA ALA A 132 -7.34 2.19 -21.13
C ALA A 132 -7.59 1.52 -19.77
N ALA A 133 -6.55 0.93 -19.18
CA ALA A 133 -6.66 0.35 -17.83
C ALA A 133 -6.76 1.42 -16.75
N VAL A 134 -6.07 2.55 -16.93
CA VAL A 134 -6.23 3.74 -16.10
C VAL A 134 -6.34 4.97 -16.99
N ARG A 135 -7.33 5.81 -16.75
CA ARG A 135 -7.45 7.13 -17.38
C ARG A 135 -7.50 8.21 -16.33
N ALA A 136 -6.54 9.13 -16.37
CA ALA A 136 -6.45 10.25 -15.46
C ALA A 136 -6.41 11.57 -16.25
N ARG A 137 -7.23 12.53 -15.84
CA ARG A 137 -7.21 13.87 -16.46
C ARG A 137 -5.92 14.61 -16.10
N ALA A 138 -5.55 14.57 -14.83
CA ALA A 138 -4.34 15.17 -14.30
C ALA A 138 -3.80 14.31 -13.16
N VAL A 139 -2.48 14.31 -13.00
CA VAL A 139 -1.79 13.68 -11.87
C VAL A 139 -0.96 14.76 -11.19
N THR A 140 -1.18 14.93 -9.89
CA THR A 140 -0.52 15.93 -9.06
C THR A 140 0.17 15.25 -7.88
N GLY A 141 1.31 15.80 -7.46
CA GLY A 141 2.06 15.27 -6.32
C GLY A 141 2.71 13.91 -6.59
N SER A 142 3.10 13.24 -5.52
CA SER A 142 3.83 11.97 -5.52
C SER A 142 2.88 10.77 -5.63
N SER A 143 2.24 10.58 -6.78
CA SER A 143 1.31 9.45 -7.03
C SER A 143 1.89 8.43 -8.00
N SER A 144 1.67 7.14 -7.74
CA SER A 144 2.07 6.04 -8.61
C SER A 144 0.87 5.49 -9.38
N LEU A 145 0.98 5.39 -10.71
CA LEU A 145 -0.04 4.84 -11.59
C LEU A 145 0.48 3.56 -12.22
N LEU A 146 -0.28 2.48 -12.10
CA LEU A 146 0.00 1.21 -12.74
C LEU A 146 -1.20 0.76 -13.55
N GLY A 147 -1.03 0.69 -14.86
CA GLY A 147 -2.05 0.17 -15.78
C GLY A 147 -1.58 -1.16 -16.38
N GLU A 148 -2.28 -2.24 -16.02
CA GLU A 148 -2.05 -3.56 -16.59
C GLU A 148 -3.14 -3.86 -17.62
N VAL A 149 -2.75 -4.25 -18.84
CA VAL A 149 -3.70 -4.63 -19.88
C VAL A 149 -3.39 -6.02 -20.39
N HIS A 150 -4.41 -6.86 -20.42
CA HIS A 150 -4.44 -8.12 -21.14
C HIS A 150 -5.48 -8.01 -22.26
N ALA A 151 -5.04 -8.19 -23.50
CA ALA A 151 -5.94 -8.23 -24.64
C ALA A 151 -5.54 -9.27 -25.67
N ASP A 152 -6.50 -10.07 -26.13
CA ASP A 152 -6.23 -11.12 -27.12
C ASP A 152 -6.09 -10.53 -28.54
N GLU A 153 -6.91 -9.53 -28.89
CA GLU A 153 -6.91 -8.91 -30.21
C GLU A 153 -7.28 -7.41 -30.16
N ALA A 154 -6.55 -6.58 -30.91
CA ALA A 154 -6.96 -5.23 -31.26
C ALA A 154 -7.32 -5.16 -32.76
N LYS A 155 -8.58 -4.83 -33.07
CA LYS A 155 -9.06 -4.66 -34.45
C LYS A 155 -8.53 -3.38 -35.07
N ALA A 156 -8.67 -3.23 -36.40
CA ALA A 156 -8.29 -2.00 -37.09
C ALA A 156 -9.01 -0.78 -36.49
N GLY A 157 -8.24 0.21 -36.01
CA GLY A 157 -8.74 1.37 -35.27
C GLY A 157 -8.88 1.18 -33.76
N GLY A 158 -8.59 -0.02 -33.24
CA GLY A 158 -8.49 -0.32 -31.83
C GLY A 158 -7.21 0.25 -31.22
N GLU A 159 -7.33 0.92 -30.08
CA GLU A 159 -6.21 1.48 -29.33
C GLU A 159 -6.27 0.99 -27.89
N ILE A 160 -5.14 0.53 -27.37
CA ILE A 160 -5.03 0.00 -26.02
C ILE A 160 -3.92 0.73 -25.28
N ARG A 161 -4.23 1.34 -24.13
CA ARG A 161 -3.27 2.03 -23.27
C ARG A 161 -3.27 1.44 -21.87
N GLY A 162 -2.10 1.20 -21.30
CA GLY A 162 -1.99 0.89 -19.87
C GLY A 162 -2.48 2.06 -19.03
N VAL A 163 -1.87 3.22 -19.24
CA VAL A 163 -2.23 4.46 -18.57
C VAL A 163 -2.40 5.56 -19.62
N ASP A 164 -3.52 6.27 -19.57
CA ASP A 164 -3.82 7.45 -20.38
C ASP A 164 -3.90 8.68 -19.47
N ILE A 165 -2.89 9.56 -19.55
CA ILE A 165 -2.77 10.76 -18.70
C ILE A 165 -2.83 12.01 -19.57
N GLY A 166 -3.73 12.95 -19.23
CA GLY A 166 -3.82 14.25 -19.89
C GLY A 166 -2.69 15.19 -19.50
N GLU A 167 -2.54 15.46 -18.21
CA GLU A 167 -1.53 16.38 -17.67
C GLU A 167 -0.75 15.75 -16.51
N VAL A 168 0.57 15.96 -16.49
CA VAL A 168 1.45 15.59 -15.38
C VAL A 168 2.00 16.88 -14.77
N GLY A 169 1.53 17.23 -13.58
CA GLY A 169 2.03 18.39 -12.83
C GLY A 169 3.19 17.98 -11.93
N GLY A 170 4.38 18.51 -12.20
CA GLY A 170 5.53 18.39 -11.28
C GLY A 170 5.37 19.38 -10.11
N VAL A 171 5.71 18.92 -8.91
CA VAL A 171 5.96 19.80 -7.76
C VAL A 171 7.39 20.34 -7.85
#